data_AF-A0A1D6FNH4-F1
#
_entry.id   AF-A0A1D6FNH4-F1
#
_cell.length_a   1.000
_cell.length_b   1.000
_cell.length_c   1.000
_cell.angle_alpha   90.00
_cell.angle_beta   90.00
_cell.angle_gamma   90.00
#
_symmetry.space_group_name_H-M   'P 1'
#
loop_
_entity.id
_entity.type
_entity.pdbx_description
1 polymer ?
#
loop_
_entity_poly.entity_id
_entity_poly.type
_entity_poly.pdbx_seq_one_letter_code
_entity_poly.pdbx_strand_id
1 'polypeptide(L)'
;MQVAAFAKRTAQARKHVAVAARTIPPPQAQALRTCDTMYMNTQDAIGAAQRAIAFKDTGTAKIMLQLAVQDFDSCDRPFTHAGVPNPMVDQ
;
A
#
# COMPACT_ATOMS: atom_id res chain seq x y z
N MET A 1 3.19 -13.93 -7.49
CA MET A 1 2.01 -13.27 -6.88
C MET A 1 0.93 -13.08 -7.94
N GLN A 2 -0.32 -13.50 -7.69
CA GLN A 2 -1.43 -13.20 -8.60
C GLN A 2 -1.84 -11.73 -8.41
N VAL A 3 -1.79 -10.90 -9.47
CA VAL A 3 -2.05 -9.45 -9.42
C VAL A 3 -3.39 -9.11 -8.77
N ALA A 4 -4.43 -9.92 -9.02
CA ALA A 4 -5.74 -9.76 -8.40
C ALA A 4 -5.73 -10.02 -6.88
N ALA A 5 -4.93 -10.97 -6.40
CA ALA A 5 -4.78 -11.21 -4.97
C ALA A 5 -4.05 -10.05 -4.28
N PHE A 6 -3.06 -9.46 -4.95
CA PHE A 6 -2.38 -8.27 -4.45
C PHE A 6 -3.35 -7.08 -4.37
N ALA A 7 -4.11 -6.81 -5.43
CA ALA A 7 -5.14 -5.76 -5.43
C ALA A 7 -6.14 -5.89 -4.26
N LYS A 8 -6.62 -7.11 -3.99
CA LYS A 8 -7.54 -7.38 -2.87
C LYS A 8 -6.89 -7.08 -1.52
N ARG A 9 -5.64 -7.53 -1.30
CA ARG A 9 -4.89 -7.27 -0.07
C ARG A 9 -4.65 -5.78 0.14
N THR A 10 -4.21 -5.06 -0.89
CA THR A 10 -4.01 -3.60 -0.83
C THR A 10 -5.31 -2.87 -0.50
N ALA A 11 -6.43 -3.25 -1.12
CA ALA A 11 -7.73 -2.65 -0.83
C ALA A 11 -8.19 -2.91 0.62
N GLN A 12 -7.93 -4.11 1.15
CA GLN A 12 -8.23 -4.44 2.54
C GLN A 12 -7.35 -3.65 3.51
N ALA A 13 -6.04 -3.59 3.27
CA ALA A 13 -5.09 -2.84 4.08
C ALA A 13 -5.45 -1.35 4.12
N ARG A 14 -5.80 -0.77 2.97
CA ARG A 14 -6.25 0.63 2.87
C ARG A 14 -7.50 0.90 3.70
N LYS A 15 -8.53 0.06 3.59
CA LYS A 15 -9.74 0.17 4.41
C LYS A 15 -9.41 0.09 5.90
N HIS A 16 -8.51 -0.82 6.28
CA HIS A 16 -8.12 -0.98 7.67
C HIS A 16 -7.41 0.26 8.22
N VAL A 17 -6.43 0.79 7.49
CA VAL A 17 -5.72 2.04 7.83
C VAL A 17 -6.67 3.23 7.99
N ALA A 18 -7.60 3.40 7.05
CA ALA A 18 -8.56 4.51 7.08
C ALA A 18 -9.49 4.46 8.31
N VAL A 19 -9.83 3.27 8.79
CA VAL A 19 -10.59 3.08 10.03
C VAL A 19 -9.71 3.31 11.25
N ALA A 20 -8.52 2.69 11.29
CA ALA A 20 -7.58 2.78 12.41
C ALA A 20 -7.12 4.23 12.66
N ALA A 21 -6.90 5.02 11.60
CA ALA A 21 -6.49 6.41 11.70
C ALA A 21 -7.51 7.32 12.43
N ARG A 22 -8.77 6.88 12.57
CA ARG A 22 -9.82 7.62 13.28
C ARG A 22 -9.82 7.37 14.78
N THR A 23 -9.24 6.27 15.24
CA THR A 23 -9.32 5.80 16.63
C THR A 23 -7.98 5.87 17.37
N ILE A 24 -6.90 6.20 16.67
CA ILE A 24 -5.53 6.10 17.16
C ILE A 24 -4.94 7.49 17.49
N PRO A 25 -4.02 7.58 18.47
CA PRO A 25 -3.33 8.83 18.83
C PRO A 25 -2.74 9.62 17.66
N PRO A 26 -2.68 10.97 17.75
CA PRO A 26 -2.29 11.84 16.63
C PRO A 26 -0.96 11.49 15.91
N PRO A 27 0.13 11.10 16.60
CA PRO A 27 1.39 10.77 15.93
C PRO A 27 1.28 9.54 15.01
N GLN A 28 0.57 8.51 15.48
CA GLN A 28 0.34 7.28 14.73
C GLN A 28 -0.73 7.50 13.65
N ALA A 29 -1.73 8.34 13.90
CA ALA A 29 -2.72 8.73 12.90
C ALA A 29 -2.08 9.46 11.71
N GLN A 30 -1.03 10.26 11.93
CA GLN A 30 -0.28 10.88 10.84
C GLN A 30 0.51 9.87 10.01
N ALA A 31 1.18 8.91 10.66
CA ALA A 31 1.85 7.82 9.97
C ALA A 31 0.87 6.94 9.16
N LEU A 32 -0.31 6.65 9.74
CA LEU A 32 -1.39 5.93 9.05
C LEU A 32 -1.94 6.69 7.84
N ARG A 33 -2.07 8.02 7.91
CA ARG A 33 -2.46 8.81 6.73
C ARG A 33 -1.44 8.69 5.59
N THR A 34 -0.16 8.63 5.91
CA THR A 34 0.88 8.34 4.90
C THR A 34 0.71 6.94 4.31
N CYS A 35 0.39 5.93 5.13
CA CYS A 35 0.07 4.59 4.62
C CYS A 35 -1.13 4.55 3.69
N ASP A 36 -2.21 5.29 3.98
CA ASP A 36 -3.37 5.36 3.08
C ASP A 36 -2.96 5.89 1.69
N THR A 37 -2.13 6.94 1.66
CA THR A 37 -1.57 7.46 0.40
C THR A 37 -0.69 6.42 -0.31
N MET A 38 0.19 5.72 0.40
CA MET A 38 1.05 4.70 -0.20
C MET A 38 0.23 3.52 -0.76
N TYR A 39 -0.82 3.09 -0.05
CA TYR A 39 -1.72 2.07 -0.54
C TYR A 39 -2.58 2.54 -1.71
N MET A 40 -2.95 3.81 -1.77
CA MET A 40 -3.58 4.38 -2.97
C MET A 40 -2.63 4.30 -4.17
N ASN A 41 -1.38 4.73 -4.03
CA ASN A 41 -0.37 4.63 -5.09
C ASN A 41 -0.14 3.16 -5.52
N THR A 42 -0.11 2.25 -4.54
CA THR A 42 -0.04 0.80 -4.80
C THR A 42 -1.20 0.33 -5.66
N GLN A 43 -2.44 0.77 -5.37
CA GLN A 43 -3.61 0.42 -6.17
C GLN A 43 -3.50 0.93 -7.61
N ASP A 44 -3.01 2.16 -7.80
CA ASP A 44 -2.82 2.75 -9.12
C ASP A 44 -1.77 2.00 -9.94
N ALA A 45 -0.63 1.66 -9.31
CA ALA A 45 0.42 0.85 -9.92
C ALA A 45 -0.06 -0.57 -10.28
N ILE A 46 -0.87 -1.20 -9.43
CA ILE A 46 -1.49 -2.49 -9.75
C ILE A 46 -2.45 -2.36 -10.95
N GLY A 47 -3.27 -1.30 -11.00
CA GLY A 47 -4.16 -1.03 -12.14
C GLY A 47 -3.38 -0.80 -13.44
N ALA A 48 -2.26 -0.08 -13.37
CA ALA A 48 -1.35 0.11 -14.50
C ALA A 48 -0.73 -1.23 -14.95
N ALA A 49 -0.30 -2.08 -14.02
CA ALA A 49 0.22 -3.40 -14.33
C ALA A 49 -0.82 -4.29 -15.01
N GLN A 50 -2.08 -4.27 -14.55
CA GLN A 50 -3.17 -5.03 -15.17
C GLN A 50 -3.42 -4.60 -16.62
N ARG A 51 -3.42 -3.28 -16.88
CA ARG A 51 -3.54 -2.76 -18.25
C ARG A 51 -2.35 -3.19 -19.11
N ALA A 52 -1.12 -3.08 -18.61
CA ALA A 52 0.07 -3.51 -19.34
C ALA A 52 0.02 -5.02 -19.69
N ILE A 53 -0.45 -5.87 -18.78
CA ILE A 53 -0.68 -7.29 -19.04
C ILE A 53 -1.71 -7.49 -20.17
N ALA A 54 -2.81 -6.75 -20.16
CA ALA A 54 -3.82 -6.83 -21.21
C ALA A 54 -3.27 -6.44 -22.59
N PHE A 55 -2.35 -5.47 -22.64
CA PHE A 55 -1.62 -5.08 -23.85
C PHE A 55 -0.41 -5.96 -24.19
N LYS A 56 -0.16 -7.03 -23.41
CA LYS A 56 0.99 -7.93 -23.54
C LYS A 56 2.35 -7.23 -23.35
N ASP A 57 2.38 -6.07 -22.71
CA ASP A 57 3.59 -5.38 -22.31
C ASP A 57 4.06 -5.90 -20.94
N THR A 58 4.80 -7.01 -20.98
CA THR A 58 5.30 -7.67 -19.77
C THR A 58 6.40 -6.87 -19.07
N GLY A 59 7.11 -6.00 -19.80
CA GLY A 59 8.16 -5.14 -19.24
C GLY A 59 7.56 -4.09 -18.32
N THR A 60 6.60 -3.33 -18.83
CA THR A 60 5.87 -2.33 -18.04
C THR A 60 5.11 -2.98 -16.90
N ALA A 61 4.46 -4.13 -17.13
CA ALA A 61 3.77 -4.86 -16.07
C ALA A 61 4.68 -5.22 -14.88
N LYS A 62 5.91 -5.67 -15.16
CA LYS A 62 6.88 -6.01 -14.12
C LYS A 62 7.33 -4.77 -13.33
N ILE A 63 7.63 -3.67 -14.02
CA ILE A 63 8.05 -2.40 -13.38
C ILE A 63 6.94 -1.88 -12.47
N MET A 64 5.70 -1.85 -12.96
CA MET A 64 4.55 -1.38 -12.19
C MET A 64 4.27 -2.26 -10.97
N LEU A 65 4.41 -3.59 -11.10
CA LEU A 65 4.29 -4.49 -9.94
C LEU A 65 5.41 -4.29 -8.91
N GLN A 66 6.64 -4.04 -9.36
CA GLN A 66 7.76 -3.73 -8.45
C GLN A 66 7.56 -2.40 -7.73
N LEU A 67 7.01 -1.38 -8.42
CA LEU A 67 6.64 -0.12 -7.80
C LEU A 67 5.54 -0.32 -6.76
N ALA A 68 4.49 -1.08 -7.10
CA ALA A 68 3.40 -1.39 -6.19
C ALA A 68 3.88 -2.11 -4.91
N VAL A 69 4.83 -3.04 -5.01
CA VAL A 69 5.42 -3.69 -3.82
C VAL A 69 6.21 -2.68 -2.98
N GLN A 70 7.03 -1.84 -3.61
CA GLN A 70 7.81 -0.82 -2.91
C GLN A 70 6.92 0.20 -2.18
N ASP A 71 5.84 0.66 -2.81
CA ASP A 71 4.88 1.57 -2.20
C ASP A 71 4.18 0.89 -1.03
N PHE A 72 3.74 -0.36 -1.20
CA PHE A 72 3.08 -1.12 -0.14
C PHE A 72 3.99 -1.28 1.10
N ASP A 73 5.25 -1.65 0.90
CA ASP A 73 6.23 -1.83 1.97
C ASP A 73 6.68 -0.51 2.60
N SER A 74 6.51 0.62 1.90
CA SER A 74 6.89 1.94 2.40
C SER A 74 5.97 2.48 3.50
N CYS A 75 4.84 1.82 3.77
CA CYS A 75 3.94 2.18 4.88
C CYS A 75 4.62 2.11 6.26
N ASP A 76 5.62 1.25 6.48
CA ASP A 76 6.24 1.13 7.80
C ASP A 76 7.21 2.28 8.13
N ARG A 77 7.80 2.91 7.10
CA ARG A 77 8.86 3.93 7.24
C ARG A 77 8.47 5.13 8.11
N PRO A 78 7.27 5.73 7.98
CA PRO A 78 6.84 6.84 8.83
C PRO A 78 6.75 6.47 10.31
N PHE A 79 6.38 5.22 10.64
CA PHE A 79 6.34 4.74 12.03
C PHE A 79 7.75 4.63 12.60
N THR A 80 8.68 4.05 11.84
CA THR A 80 10.10 3.97 12.22
C THR A 80 10.70 5.36 12.44
N HIS A 81 10.45 6.31 11.54
CA HIS A 81 10.98 7.68 11.65
C HIS A 81 10.39 8.46 12.83
N ALA A 82 9.12 8.24 13.15
CA ALA A 82 8.45 8.89 14.27
C ALA A 82 8.73 8.19 15.62
N GLY A 83 9.39 7.03 15.62
CA GLY A 83 9.64 6.25 16.84
C GLY A 83 8.36 5.75 17.50
N VAL A 84 7.29 5.55 16.73
CA VAL A 84 5.99 5.08 17.22
C VAL A 84 5.69 3.69 16.68
N PRO A 85 5.03 2.82 17.46
CA PRO A 85 4.69 1.48 17.00
C PRO A 85 3.71 1.55 15.83
N ASN A 86 3.94 0.70 14.82
CA ASN A 86 3.01 0.51 13.73
C ASN A 86 1.87 -0.43 14.20
N PRO A 87 0.62 0.03 14.29
CA PRO A 87 -0.50 -0.80 14.73
C PRO A 87 -0.91 -1.86 13.69
N MET A 88 -0.29 -1.87 12.51
CA MET A 88 -0.61 -2.74 11.38
C MET A 88 0.25 -4.00 11.29
N VAL A 89 1.34 -4.12 12.05
CA VAL A 89 2.27 -5.27 12.03
C VAL A 89 1.84 -6.43 12.94
N ASP A 90 0.78 -6.26 13.73
CA ASP A 90 0.24 -7.26 14.67
C ASP A 90 -1.00 -8.00 14.10
N GLN A 91 -1.10 -8.15 12.76
CA GLN A 91 -2.23 -8.80 12.07
C GLN A 91 -1.84 -10.06 11.29
#